data_AF-A0A2S1WBD6-F1
#
_entry.id   AF-A0A2S1WBD6-F1
#
_cell.length_a   1.000
_cell.length_b   1.000
_cell.length_c   1.000
_cell.angle_alpha   90.00
_cell.angle_beta   90.00
_cell.angle_gamma   90.00
#
_symmetry.space_group_name_H-M   'P 1'
#
loop_
_entity.id
_entity.type
_entity.pdbx_description
1 polymer ?
#
loop_
_entity_poly.entity_id
_entity_poly.type
_entity_poly.pdbx_seq_one_letter_code
_entity_poly.pdbx_strand_id
1 'polypeptide(L)'
;YVYGPKWINISIFHVIILIIVYYAILFFPLKRSRVLIYPVENTMKNIKYNKLRNKSTYLINSIKKRGYSTISHLNKNVKISCSERLNTIMKELELNPVYIYENLDKENIKTQILNETKGLSGIYMIVNKITKDYYIGSASTNRFYARFSNHVIYYRGSKIVKSAVKKYELKNFAFIILELYPNVVTKENNKELLDLEDKYLKLLLPNYNILTEAGSSFGYKHTEVDRIKMKDVYSDARERIGSLNRGKNLSPETIEKLREKALNRPPMSDETKQKCIGHTRPIVLYNLNGTVYGKYFTILEAAKSINCGEKTIRRALKTEKRLVKRQWKVEDLVK
;
A
#
# COMPACT_ATOMS: atom_id res chain seq x y z
N TYR A 1 29.07 75.86 42.14
CA TYR A 1 28.95 74.44 42.51
C TYR A 1 28.48 73.66 41.28
N VAL A 2 29.29 73.19 40.34
CA VAL A 2 30.67 72.68 40.39
C VAL A 2 30.73 71.40 41.26
N TYR A 3 30.89 70.27 40.56
CA TYR A 3 31.10 68.86 40.98
C TYR A 3 29.89 68.01 41.45
N GLY A 4 29.43 67.13 40.55
CA GLY A 4 28.70 65.89 40.84
C GLY A 4 29.03 64.84 39.75
N PRO A 5 29.37 63.58 40.09
CA PRO A 5 30.11 62.69 39.19
C PRO A 5 29.24 62.11 38.06
N LYS A 6 29.60 62.42 36.80
CA LYS A 6 29.01 61.91 35.55
C LYS A 6 29.15 60.38 35.33
N TRP A 7 29.70 59.64 36.29
CA TRP A 7 30.01 58.22 36.15
C TRP A 7 28.93 57.31 36.75
N ILE A 8 27.96 57.86 37.49
CA ILE A 8 26.92 57.06 38.17
C ILE A 8 25.72 56.76 37.24
N ASN A 9 25.49 57.57 36.19
CA ASN A 9 24.27 57.41 35.39
C ASN A 9 24.35 56.38 34.25
N ILE A 10 25.53 56.14 33.66
CA ILE A 10 25.62 55.25 32.48
C ILE A 10 25.48 53.77 32.89
N SER A 11 26.07 53.39 34.02
CA SER A 11 25.99 52.01 34.54
C SER A 11 24.57 51.65 34.97
N ILE A 12 23.89 52.55 35.70
CA ILE A 12 22.51 52.33 36.13
C ILE A 12 21.57 52.27 34.91
N PHE A 13 21.79 53.11 33.90
CA PHE A 13 20.98 53.09 32.68
C PHE A 13 21.19 51.79 31.87
N HIS A 14 22.42 51.26 31.80
CA HIS A 14 22.68 49.97 31.18
C HIS A 14 22.08 48.80 31.95
N VAL A 15 22.09 48.83 33.28
CA VAL A 15 21.45 47.81 34.12
C VAL A 15 19.93 47.84 33.92
N ILE A 16 19.33 49.03 33.87
CA ILE A 16 17.89 49.18 33.59
C ILE A 16 17.53 48.67 32.18
N ILE A 17 18.35 48.97 31.16
CA ILE A 17 18.15 48.46 29.80
C ILE A 17 18.25 46.93 29.76
N LEU A 18 19.23 46.33 30.43
CA LEU A 18 19.38 44.87 30.49
C LEU A 18 18.21 44.20 31.22
N ILE A 19 17.69 44.81 32.27
CA ILE A 19 16.49 44.33 32.97
C ILE A 19 15.27 44.41 32.06
N ILE A 20 15.08 45.51 31.32
CA ILE A 20 13.98 45.66 30.37
C ILE A 20 14.09 44.63 29.23
N VAL A 21 15.28 44.40 28.68
CA VAL A 21 15.51 43.38 27.65
C VAL A 21 15.26 41.96 28.19
N TYR A 22 15.68 41.68 29.43
CA TYR A 22 15.45 40.39 30.09
C TYR A 22 13.95 40.12 30.30
N TYR A 23 13.20 41.12 30.81
CA TYR A 23 11.75 41.01 30.95
C TYR A 23 11.03 40.95 29.60
N ALA A 24 11.51 41.65 28.57
CA ALA A 24 10.97 41.53 27.21
C ALA A 24 11.16 40.11 26.66
N ILE A 25 12.31 39.48 26.87
CA ILE A 25 12.55 38.08 26.44
C ILE A 25 11.67 37.09 27.22
N LEU A 26 11.47 37.32 28.52
CA LEU A 26 10.61 36.47 29.39
C LEU A 26 9.11 36.63 29.11
N PHE A 27 8.67 37.84 28.76
CA PHE A 27 7.25 38.16 28.49
C PHE A 27 6.88 38.16 27.00
N PHE A 28 7.84 38.01 26.08
CA PHE A 28 7.52 37.71 24.70
C PHE A 28 6.89 36.31 24.68
N PRO A 29 5.59 36.18 24.34
CA PRO A 29 5.04 34.87 24.14
C PRO A 29 5.84 34.25 23.01
N LEU A 30 6.55 33.16 23.30
CA LEU A 30 6.94 32.20 22.28
C LEU A 30 5.63 31.86 21.55
N LYS A 31 5.36 32.58 20.46
CA LYS A 31 4.54 32.10 19.36
C LYS A 31 5.32 30.91 18.85
N ARG A 32 5.17 29.79 19.57
CA ARG A 32 5.42 28.46 19.06
C ARG A 32 4.55 28.47 17.83
N SER A 33 5.19 28.61 16.66
CA SER A 33 4.52 28.47 15.38
C SER A 33 3.72 27.19 15.52
N ARG A 34 2.41 27.33 15.72
CA ARG A 34 1.49 26.26 15.45
C ARG A 34 1.73 26.07 13.97
N VAL A 35 2.54 25.07 13.62
CA VAL A 35 2.38 24.41 12.34
C VAL A 35 0.88 24.17 12.30
N LEU A 36 0.19 24.96 11.49
CA LEU A 36 -1.15 24.65 11.03
C LEU A 36 -0.96 23.37 10.22
N ILE A 37 -0.89 22.25 10.95
CA ILE A 37 -1.32 20.97 10.44
C ILE A 37 -2.80 21.24 10.26
N TYR A 38 -3.18 21.68 9.06
CA TYR A 38 -4.54 21.48 8.61
C TYR A 38 -4.82 20.02 8.93
N PRO A 39 -5.80 19.70 9.80
CA PRO A 39 -6.33 18.36 9.75
C PRO A 39 -6.72 18.20 8.29
N VAL A 40 -6.04 17.30 7.58
CA VAL A 40 -6.67 16.67 6.45
C VAL A 40 -7.90 16.06 7.10
N GLU A 41 -9.03 16.75 6.96
CA GLU A 41 -10.33 16.16 7.16
C GLU A 41 -10.27 14.92 6.28
N ASN A 42 -9.97 13.81 6.92
CA ASN A 42 -10.31 12.53 6.41
C ASN A 42 -11.82 12.56 6.51
N THR A 43 -12.47 13.16 5.51
CA THR A 43 -13.79 12.75 5.08
C THR A 43 -13.60 11.30 4.64
N MET A 44 -13.43 10.40 5.60
CA MET A 44 -13.99 9.08 5.52
C MET A 44 -15.46 9.37 5.27
N LYS A 45 -15.82 9.47 3.99
CA LYS A 45 -17.18 9.18 3.55
C LYS A 45 -17.53 7.94 4.34
N ASN A 46 -18.49 8.14 5.23
CA ASN A 46 -19.08 7.10 6.04
C ASN A 46 -19.71 6.17 5.01
N ILE A 47 -18.92 5.23 4.47
CA ILE A 47 -19.41 4.19 3.59
C ILE A 47 -20.17 3.29 4.56
N LYS A 48 -21.43 3.67 4.78
CA LYS A 48 -22.51 2.78 5.12
C LYS A 48 -22.40 1.65 4.10
N TYR A 49 -21.73 0.56 4.49
CA TYR A 49 -21.82 -0.67 3.75
C TYR A 49 -23.31 -1.04 3.80
N ASN A 50 -23.96 -0.89 2.66
CA ASN A 50 -25.28 -1.45 2.45
C ASN A 50 -25.16 -2.95 2.74
N LYS A 51 -25.70 -3.35 3.90
CA LYS A 51 -25.99 -4.75 4.22
C LYS A 51 -27.04 -5.21 3.21
N LEU A 52 -26.60 -5.54 2.01
CA LEU A 52 -27.42 -6.20 1.01
C LEU A 52 -27.77 -7.55 1.61
N ARG A 53 -28.98 -7.64 2.14
CA ARG A 53 -29.63 -8.86 2.61
C ARG A 53 -29.96 -9.73 1.40
N ASN A 54 -28.94 -10.24 0.70
CA ASN A 54 -29.12 -11.30 -0.26
C ASN A 54 -29.21 -12.61 0.53
N LYS A 55 -30.43 -12.92 0.95
CA LYS A 55 -30.81 -14.22 1.49
C LYS A 55 -30.76 -15.22 0.33
N SER A 56 -29.57 -15.67 -0.03
CA SER A 56 -29.43 -16.83 -0.91
C SER A 56 -29.74 -18.06 -0.08
N THR A 57 -30.97 -18.55 -0.20
CA THR A 57 -31.43 -19.80 0.39
C THR A 57 -30.71 -20.97 -0.27
N TYR A 58 -29.54 -21.34 0.24
CA TYR A 58 -28.99 -22.67 0.01
C TYR A 58 -29.50 -23.59 1.10
N LEU A 59 -30.43 -24.46 0.71
CA LEU A 59 -31.02 -25.50 1.53
C LEU A 59 -29.91 -26.43 2.04
N ILE A 60 -29.71 -26.46 3.36
CA ILE A 60 -28.80 -27.39 4.02
C ILE A 60 -29.46 -28.77 3.97
N ASN A 61 -29.13 -29.57 2.95
CA ASN A 61 -29.42 -30.99 3.01
C ASN A 61 -28.53 -31.64 4.07
N SER A 62 -29.17 -32.22 5.08
CA SER A 62 -28.55 -32.95 6.18
C SER A 62 -27.69 -34.11 5.67
N ILE A 63 -26.36 -33.99 5.74
CA ILE A 63 -25.45 -35.10 5.44
C ILE A 63 -25.25 -35.91 6.72
N LYS A 64 -25.89 -37.09 6.78
CA LYS A 64 -25.56 -38.15 7.74
C LYS A 64 -24.12 -38.59 7.53
N LYS A 65 -23.24 -38.32 8.51
CA LYS A 65 -21.86 -38.84 8.55
C LYS A 65 -21.89 -40.36 8.75
N ARG A 66 -21.26 -41.12 7.85
CA ARG A 66 -20.74 -42.47 8.15
C ARG A 66 -19.23 -42.35 8.31
N GLY A 67 -18.75 -42.53 9.54
CA GLY A 67 -17.35 -42.67 9.88
C GLY A 67 -17.30 -43.43 11.20
N TYR A 68 -16.70 -44.62 11.19
CA TYR A 68 -16.56 -45.44 12.39
C TYR A 68 -15.53 -44.77 13.32
N SER A 69 -15.95 -44.40 14.53
CA SER A 69 -15.05 -44.00 15.60
C SER A 69 -15.19 -44.98 16.77
N THR A 70 -14.07 -45.47 17.28
CA THR A 70 -14.00 -46.11 18.59
C THR A 70 -14.08 -45.00 19.65
N ILE A 71 -15.30 -44.72 20.10
CA ILE A 71 -15.62 -43.73 21.12
C ILE A 71 -15.16 -44.26 22.49
N SER A 72 -14.19 -43.60 23.11
CA SER A 72 -14.21 -43.48 24.57
C SER A 72 -15.22 -42.39 24.91
N HIS A 73 -16.30 -42.80 25.58
CA HIS A 73 -17.36 -41.92 26.03
C HIS A 73 -16.79 -40.96 27.09
N LEU A 74 -16.47 -39.72 26.70
CA LEU A 74 -16.15 -38.65 27.64
C LEU A 74 -17.15 -37.49 27.45
N ASN A 75 -18.14 -37.46 28.34
CA ASN A 75 -18.97 -36.33 28.77
C ASN A 75 -19.39 -35.28 27.72
N LYS A 76 -20.54 -35.56 27.07
CA LYS A 76 -21.47 -34.53 26.57
C LYS A 76 -22.04 -33.74 27.76
N ASN A 77 -21.35 -32.70 28.22
CA ASN A 77 -21.90 -31.51 28.89
C ASN A 77 -20.78 -30.66 29.52
N VAL A 78 -19.74 -30.31 28.75
CA VAL A 78 -18.91 -29.15 29.12
C VAL A 78 -19.64 -27.93 28.57
N LYS A 79 -20.41 -27.28 29.44
CA LYS A 79 -20.99 -25.95 29.16
C LYS A 79 -19.81 -25.00 28.98
N ILE A 80 -19.39 -24.75 27.73
CA ILE A 80 -18.28 -23.84 27.43
C ILE A 80 -18.66 -22.50 28.04
N SER A 81 -17.98 -22.11 29.10
CA SER A 81 -18.20 -20.85 29.80
C SER A 81 -17.60 -19.71 28.97
N CYS A 82 -18.25 -19.38 27.86
CA CYS A 82 -17.94 -18.23 27.05
C CYS A 82 -18.74 -17.00 27.49
N SER A 83 -18.18 -15.82 27.29
CA SER A 83 -18.81 -14.55 27.62
C SER A 83 -20.13 -14.38 26.87
N GLU A 84 -21.09 -13.70 27.49
CA GLU A 84 -22.41 -13.44 26.89
C GLU A 84 -22.30 -12.71 25.54
N ARG A 85 -21.33 -11.79 25.43
CA ARG A 85 -21.00 -11.10 24.17
C ARG A 85 -20.59 -12.06 23.08
N LEU A 86 -19.69 -13.01 23.37
CA LEU A 86 -19.25 -13.99 22.40
C LEU A 86 -20.39 -14.94 22.02
N ASN A 87 -21.15 -15.42 23.00
CA ASN A 87 -22.33 -16.25 22.76
C ASN A 87 -23.33 -15.61 21.80
N THR A 88 -23.56 -14.30 21.94
CA THR A 88 -24.45 -13.54 21.05
C THR A 88 -23.92 -13.55 19.62
N ILE A 89 -22.61 -13.30 19.44
CA ILE A 89 -21.97 -13.33 18.11
C ILE A 89 -22.06 -14.73 17.48
N MET A 90 -21.80 -15.79 18.27
CA MET A 90 -21.87 -17.16 17.76
C MET A 90 -23.28 -17.56 17.34
N LYS A 91 -24.31 -17.12 18.07
CA LYS A 91 -25.71 -17.32 17.68
C LYS A 91 -26.09 -16.54 16.43
N GLU A 92 -25.67 -15.27 16.32
CA GLU A 92 -25.93 -14.43 15.15
C GLU A 92 -25.31 -14.98 13.87
N LEU A 93 -24.15 -15.63 13.99
CA LEU A 93 -23.42 -16.23 12.87
C LEU A 93 -23.69 -17.74 12.68
N GLU A 94 -24.60 -18.32 13.49
CA GLU A 94 -24.95 -19.75 13.47
C GLU A 94 -23.72 -20.69 13.53
N LEU A 95 -22.72 -20.32 14.34
CA LEU A 95 -21.44 -21.01 14.39
C LEU A 95 -21.45 -22.18 15.38
N ASN A 96 -20.87 -23.30 14.95
CA ASN A 96 -20.61 -24.48 15.78
C ASN A 96 -19.09 -24.69 15.93
N PRO A 97 -18.42 -23.95 16.83
CA PRO A 97 -16.97 -23.99 16.98
C PRO A 97 -16.50 -25.29 17.65
N VAL A 98 -15.28 -25.72 17.32
CA VAL A 98 -14.62 -26.86 17.98
C VAL A 98 -13.92 -26.42 19.26
N TYR A 99 -13.19 -25.30 19.20
CA TYR A 99 -12.48 -24.72 20.34
C TYR A 99 -12.74 -23.23 20.44
N ILE A 100 -12.83 -22.71 21.66
CA ILE A 100 -13.03 -21.29 21.96
C ILE A 100 -12.02 -20.85 23.01
N TYR A 101 -11.28 -19.79 22.71
CA TYR A 101 -10.32 -19.17 23.61
C TYR A 101 -10.64 -17.69 23.79
N GLU A 102 -10.84 -17.26 25.03
CA GLU A 102 -11.05 -15.87 25.42
C GLU A 102 -9.95 -15.39 26.37
N ASN A 103 -9.89 -14.06 26.59
CA ASN A 103 -8.90 -13.44 27.49
C ASN A 103 -7.47 -13.79 27.05
N LEU A 104 -7.22 -13.56 25.76
CA LEU A 104 -5.98 -13.90 25.05
C LEU A 104 -4.74 -13.17 25.59
N ASP A 105 -4.94 -12.20 26.48
CA ASP A 105 -3.91 -11.48 27.22
C ASP A 105 -3.22 -12.36 28.28
N LYS A 106 -3.91 -13.37 28.81
CA LYS A 106 -3.37 -14.24 29.86
C LYS A 106 -2.45 -15.33 29.29
N GLU A 107 -1.33 -15.58 29.97
CA GLU A 107 -0.31 -16.54 29.52
C GLU A 107 -0.82 -18.00 29.54
N ASN A 108 -1.67 -18.35 30.51
CA ASN A 108 -2.26 -19.69 30.60
C ASN A 108 -3.12 -20.05 29.38
N ILE A 109 -3.78 -19.07 28.75
CA ILE A 109 -4.56 -19.31 27.53
C ILE A 109 -3.62 -19.57 26.35
N LYS A 110 -2.46 -18.92 26.30
CA LYS A 110 -1.48 -19.16 25.22
C LYS A 110 -0.91 -20.58 25.30
N THR A 111 -0.55 -21.04 26.50
CA THR A 111 -0.08 -22.42 26.70
C THR A 111 -1.19 -23.43 26.42
N GLN A 112 -2.44 -23.11 26.78
CA GLN A 112 -3.60 -23.93 26.45
C GLN A 112 -3.78 -24.07 24.92
N ILE A 113 -3.78 -22.96 24.17
CA ILE A 113 -3.86 -22.97 22.70
C ILE A 113 -2.73 -23.82 22.11
N LEU A 114 -1.49 -23.65 22.59
CA LEU A 114 -0.35 -24.41 22.09
C LEU A 114 -0.52 -25.93 22.29
N ASN A 115 -0.98 -26.35 23.46
CA ASN A 115 -1.11 -27.77 23.82
C ASN A 115 -2.31 -28.43 23.13
N GLU A 116 -3.48 -27.78 23.15
CA GLU A 116 -4.72 -28.34 22.59
C GLU A 116 -4.71 -28.37 21.06
N THR A 117 -3.97 -27.45 20.42
CA THR A 117 -3.90 -27.37 18.94
C THR A 117 -2.72 -28.13 18.34
N LYS A 118 -1.96 -28.84 19.18
CA LYS A 118 -0.82 -29.65 18.73
C LYS A 118 -1.32 -30.83 17.88
N GLY A 119 -0.69 -31.02 16.73
CA GLY A 119 -1.03 -32.01 15.70
C GLY A 119 -2.20 -31.60 14.82
N LEU A 120 -2.89 -30.50 15.12
CA LEU A 120 -4.12 -30.12 14.42
C LEU A 120 -3.87 -29.16 13.26
N SER A 121 -4.81 -29.16 12.32
CA SER A 121 -4.92 -28.22 11.20
C SER A 121 -6.39 -27.86 10.96
N GLY A 122 -6.67 -26.78 10.24
CA GLY A 122 -8.04 -26.38 9.93
C GLY A 122 -8.25 -24.87 9.88
N ILE A 123 -9.50 -24.45 10.08
CA ILE A 123 -9.96 -23.07 9.94
C ILE A 123 -10.14 -22.43 11.32
N TYR A 124 -9.59 -21.23 11.48
CA TYR A 124 -9.74 -20.42 12.69
C TYR A 124 -10.35 -19.06 12.39
N MET A 125 -10.87 -18.44 13.45
CA MET A 125 -11.43 -17.10 13.45
C MET A 125 -10.85 -16.29 14.61
N ILE A 126 -10.48 -15.03 14.35
CA ILE A 126 -10.13 -14.04 15.36
C ILE A 126 -11.24 -12.99 15.37
N VAL A 127 -12.00 -12.90 16.46
CA VAL A 127 -13.15 -12.01 16.56
C VAL A 127 -12.94 -10.93 17.61
N ASN A 128 -13.34 -9.70 17.29
CA ASN A 128 -13.44 -8.60 18.23
C ASN A 128 -14.81 -8.63 18.91
N LYS A 129 -14.83 -8.84 20.24
CA LYS A 129 -16.07 -8.93 21.02
C LYS A 129 -16.81 -7.59 21.16
N ILE A 130 -16.17 -6.47 20.87
CA ILE A 130 -16.77 -5.13 20.93
C ILE A 130 -17.42 -4.79 19.59
N THR A 131 -16.66 -4.85 18.50
CA THR A 131 -17.18 -4.43 17.17
C THR A 131 -17.91 -5.53 16.43
N LYS A 132 -17.77 -6.79 16.87
CA LYS A 132 -18.24 -8.00 16.19
C LYS A 132 -17.57 -8.27 14.83
N ASP A 133 -16.55 -7.49 14.47
CA ASP A 133 -15.75 -7.75 13.28
C ASP A 133 -14.80 -8.92 13.54
N TYR A 134 -14.49 -9.67 12.49
CA TYR A 134 -13.63 -10.84 12.60
C TYR A 134 -12.74 -11.04 11.38
N TYR A 135 -11.71 -11.85 11.59
CA TYR A 135 -10.77 -12.37 10.60
C TYR A 135 -10.91 -13.88 10.54
N ILE A 136 -10.87 -14.46 9.34
CA ILE A 136 -10.84 -15.90 9.11
C ILE A 136 -9.52 -16.27 8.45
N GLY A 137 -8.95 -17.41 8.83
CA GLY A 137 -7.81 -17.97 8.13
C GLY A 137 -7.65 -19.46 8.35
N SER A 138 -6.80 -20.08 7.54
CA SER A 138 -6.40 -21.47 7.71
C SER A 138 -5.05 -21.62 8.41
N ALA A 139 -4.91 -22.73 9.15
CA ALA A 139 -3.67 -23.18 9.74
C ALA A 139 -3.35 -24.60 9.28
N SER A 140 -2.19 -24.78 8.67
CA SER A 140 -1.63 -26.11 8.38
C SER A 140 -1.30 -26.86 9.68
N THR A 141 -0.95 -28.14 9.58
CA THR A 141 -0.63 -28.98 10.75
C THR A 141 0.39 -28.32 11.67
N ASN A 142 0.09 -28.27 12.98
CA ASN A 142 0.90 -27.62 14.01
C ASN A 142 1.07 -26.09 13.84
N ARG A 143 0.20 -25.41 13.08
CA ARG A 143 0.35 -23.96 12.82
C ARG A 143 -0.67 -23.07 13.51
N PHE A 144 -1.68 -23.58 14.22
CA PHE A 144 -2.68 -22.72 14.89
C PHE A 144 -2.04 -21.70 15.84
N TYR A 145 -1.21 -22.16 16.78
CA TYR A 145 -0.50 -21.27 17.71
C TYR A 145 0.43 -20.27 16.99
N ALA A 146 1.14 -20.71 15.96
CA ALA A 146 1.98 -19.85 15.15
C ALA A 146 1.17 -18.76 14.42
N ARG A 147 -0.02 -19.09 13.92
CA ARG A 147 -0.93 -18.13 13.28
C ARG A 147 -1.49 -17.15 14.31
N PHE A 148 -2.03 -17.66 15.41
CA PHE A 148 -2.51 -16.85 16.54
C PHE A 148 -1.45 -15.83 17.00
N SER A 149 -0.25 -16.30 17.35
CA SER A 149 0.84 -15.44 17.81
C SER A 149 1.28 -14.43 16.76
N ASN A 150 1.40 -14.80 15.49
CA ASN A 150 1.77 -13.87 14.42
C ASN A 150 0.72 -12.79 14.18
N HIS A 151 -0.57 -13.10 14.24
CA HIS A 151 -1.62 -12.10 14.03
C HIS A 151 -1.76 -11.14 15.22
N VAL A 152 -1.71 -11.69 16.44
CA VAL A 152 -2.25 -11.03 17.61
C VAL A 152 -1.17 -10.57 18.60
N ILE A 153 -0.03 -11.27 18.66
CA ILE A 153 1.08 -10.98 19.59
C ILE A 153 2.20 -10.25 18.85
N TYR A 154 2.77 -10.87 17.81
CA TYR A 154 3.93 -10.35 17.08
C TYR A 154 3.56 -9.39 15.95
N TYR A 155 2.27 -9.30 15.61
CA TYR A 155 1.75 -8.40 14.58
C TYR A 155 2.42 -8.54 13.20
N ARG A 156 2.81 -9.76 12.83
CA ARG A 156 3.37 -10.16 11.53
C ARG A 156 2.31 -10.65 10.55
N GLY A 157 1.08 -10.89 11.00
CA GLY A 157 -0.05 -11.29 10.17
C GLY A 157 -0.80 -10.11 9.54
N SER A 158 -2.14 -10.16 9.58
CA SER A 158 -3.01 -9.11 9.02
C SER A 158 -2.77 -7.75 9.68
N LYS A 159 -2.50 -6.74 8.85
CA LYS A 159 -2.36 -5.33 9.28
C LYS A 159 -3.65 -4.78 9.89
N ILE A 160 -4.82 -5.24 9.42
CA ILE A 160 -6.11 -4.81 9.96
C ILE A 160 -6.30 -5.37 11.37
N VAL A 161 -6.03 -6.67 11.57
CA VAL A 161 -6.10 -7.30 12.90
C VAL A 161 -5.13 -6.61 13.86
N LYS A 162 -3.88 -6.33 13.44
CA LYS A 162 -2.92 -5.54 14.24
C LYS A 162 -3.50 -4.20 14.69
N SER A 163 -4.06 -3.42 13.77
CA SER A 163 -4.65 -2.12 14.09
C SER A 163 -5.84 -2.24 15.04
N ALA A 164 -6.68 -3.26 14.85
CA ALA A 164 -7.82 -3.52 15.72
C ALA A 164 -7.38 -3.93 17.13
N VAL A 165 -6.40 -4.83 17.26
CA VAL A 165 -5.86 -5.26 18.56
C VAL A 165 -5.22 -4.09 19.31
N LYS A 166 -4.49 -3.21 18.61
CA LYS A 166 -3.93 -1.99 19.22
C LYS A 166 -5.01 -1.01 19.69
N LYS A 167 -6.15 -0.93 18.98
CA LYS A 167 -7.24 0.00 19.30
C LYS A 167 -8.13 -0.50 20.44
N TYR A 168 -8.44 -1.79 20.45
CA TYR A 168 -9.43 -2.37 21.36
C TYR A 168 -8.84 -3.25 22.46
N GLU A 169 -7.52 -3.40 22.51
CA GLU A 169 -6.80 -4.27 23.44
C GLU A 169 -7.09 -5.77 23.26
N LEU A 170 -6.09 -6.59 23.56
CA LEU A 170 -6.13 -8.04 23.33
C LEU A 170 -7.23 -8.78 24.12
N LYS A 171 -7.55 -8.34 25.34
CA LYS A 171 -8.59 -8.94 26.19
C LYS A 171 -9.98 -8.98 25.56
N ASN A 172 -10.23 -8.06 24.62
CA ASN A 172 -11.50 -7.93 23.90
C ASN A 172 -11.58 -8.80 22.66
N PHE A 173 -10.56 -9.61 22.37
CA PHE A 173 -10.58 -10.57 21.27
C PHE A 173 -10.82 -11.99 21.77
N ALA A 174 -11.35 -12.83 20.88
CA ALA A 174 -11.43 -14.27 21.06
C ALA A 174 -10.82 -14.98 19.85
N PHE A 175 -10.17 -16.11 20.11
CA PHE A 175 -9.62 -17.00 19.09
C PHE A 175 -10.45 -18.26 19.06
N ILE A 176 -10.99 -18.61 17.90
CA ILE A 176 -11.96 -19.70 17.75
C ILE A 176 -11.47 -20.63 16.65
N ILE A 177 -11.57 -21.93 16.87
CA ILE A 177 -11.35 -22.94 15.83
C ILE A 177 -12.72 -23.36 15.31
N LEU A 178 -12.99 -23.08 14.04
CA LEU A 178 -14.30 -23.31 13.41
C LEU A 178 -14.43 -24.75 12.93
N GLU A 179 -13.42 -25.25 12.22
CA GLU A 179 -13.43 -26.59 11.63
C GLU A 179 -12.02 -27.16 11.63
N LEU A 180 -11.89 -28.44 12.00
CA LEU A 180 -10.63 -29.17 11.92
C LEU A 180 -10.52 -29.88 10.58
N TYR A 181 -9.36 -29.75 9.93
CA TYR A 181 -9.04 -30.51 8.74
C TYR A 181 -8.52 -31.91 9.17
N PRO A 182 -9.09 -33.00 8.64
CA PRO A 182 -8.90 -34.34 9.19
C PRO A 182 -7.51 -34.94 8.91
N ASN A 183 -6.84 -34.48 7.84
CA ASN A 183 -5.57 -35.04 7.38
C ASN A 183 -4.39 -34.16 7.76
N VAL A 184 -3.19 -34.74 7.80
CA VAL A 184 -1.95 -33.95 7.92
C VAL A 184 -1.74 -33.17 6.63
N VAL A 185 -1.47 -31.88 6.75
CA VAL A 185 -1.35 -30.97 5.60
C VAL A 185 0.02 -31.13 4.94
N THR A 186 0.01 -31.62 3.70
CA THR A 186 1.14 -31.72 2.78
C THR A 186 1.00 -30.67 1.67
N LYS A 187 2.00 -30.55 0.80
CA LYS A 187 1.95 -29.61 -0.33
C LYS A 187 0.80 -29.92 -1.31
N GLU A 188 0.46 -31.19 -1.45
CA GLU A 188 -0.56 -31.69 -2.39
C GLU A 188 -1.98 -31.39 -1.90
N ASN A 189 -2.26 -31.68 -0.62
CA ASN A 189 -3.59 -31.49 -0.06
C ASN A 189 -3.84 -30.07 0.49
N ASN A 190 -2.82 -29.21 0.54
CA ASN A 190 -2.97 -27.82 1.00
C ASN A 190 -4.02 -27.05 0.17
N LYS A 191 -4.27 -27.46 -1.08
CA LYS A 191 -5.34 -26.90 -1.89
C LYS A 191 -6.72 -27.09 -1.23
N GLU A 192 -6.99 -28.27 -0.68
CA GLU A 192 -8.26 -28.55 0.01
C GLU A 192 -8.45 -27.66 1.24
N LEU A 193 -7.38 -27.42 2.00
CA LEU A 193 -7.41 -26.50 3.14
C LEU A 193 -7.71 -25.06 2.71
N LEU A 194 -7.15 -24.62 1.57
CA LEU A 194 -7.44 -23.30 1.00
C LEU A 194 -8.89 -23.22 0.48
N ASP A 195 -9.40 -24.28 -0.16
CA ASP A 195 -10.79 -24.35 -0.61
C ASP A 195 -11.77 -24.28 0.57
N LEU A 196 -11.42 -24.90 1.71
CA LEU A 196 -12.17 -24.77 2.96
C LEU A 196 -12.13 -23.34 3.51
N GLU A 197 -10.97 -22.68 3.51
CA GLU A 197 -10.87 -21.27 3.91
C GLU A 197 -11.74 -20.38 3.03
N ASP A 198 -11.69 -20.59 1.71
CA ASP A 198 -12.45 -19.82 0.72
C ASP A 198 -13.97 -19.98 0.92
N LYS A 199 -14.43 -21.21 1.23
CA LYS A 199 -15.82 -21.47 1.60
C LYS A 199 -16.25 -20.63 2.81
N TYR A 200 -15.43 -20.55 3.86
CA TYR A 200 -15.74 -19.74 5.04
C TYR A 200 -15.67 -18.23 4.76
N LEU A 201 -14.72 -17.77 3.94
CA LEU A 201 -14.64 -16.37 3.51
C LEU A 201 -15.91 -15.95 2.76
N LYS A 202 -16.40 -16.78 1.84
CA LYS A 202 -17.62 -16.53 1.06
C LYS A 202 -18.90 -16.63 1.89
N LEU A 203 -18.94 -17.54 2.86
CA LEU A 203 -20.10 -17.73 3.74
C LEU A 203 -20.26 -16.59 4.74
N LEU A 204 -19.17 -16.18 5.38
CA LEU A 204 -19.21 -15.24 6.51
C LEU A 204 -18.88 -13.80 6.12
N LEU A 205 -18.14 -13.57 5.04
CA LEU A 205 -17.74 -12.23 4.56
C LEU A 205 -17.05 -11.39 5.66
N PRO A 206 -15.91 -11.86 6.20
CA PRO A 206 -15.22 -11.21 7.33
C PRO A 206 -14.71 -9.80 7.02
N ASN A 207 -14.87 -8.89 7.98
CA ASN A 207 -14.47 -7.48 7.84
C ASN A 207 -12.95 -7.26 7.84
N TYR A 208 -12.19 -8.14 8.49
CA TYR A 208 -10.74 -7.96 8.66
C TYR A 208 -9.87 -8.65 7.60
N ASN A 209 -10.48 -9.44 6.71
CA ASN A 209 -9.79 -10.02 5.56
C ASN A 209 -9.79 -9.01 4.41
N ILE A 210 -8.60 -8.76 3.84
CA ILE A 210 -8.46 -7.87 2.67
C ILE A 210 -8.78 -8.63 1.39
N LEU A 211 -8.31 -9.87 1.31
CA LEU A 211 -8.58 -10.76 0.19
C LEU A 211 -9.91 -11.46 0.43
N THR A 212 -10.75 -11.48 -0.60
CA THR A 212 -12.04 -12.18 -0.62
C THR A 212 -11.87 -13.67 -0.92
N GLU A 213 -10.71 -14.07 -1.43
CA GLU A 213 -10.36 -15.44 -1.78
C GLU A 213 -9.19 -15.92 -0.93
N ALA A 214 -9.17 -17.22 -0.62
CA ALA A 214 -8.09 -17.82 0.15
C ALA A 214 -6.78 -17.87 -0.67
N GLY A 215 -5.65 -17.69 0.02
CA GLY A 215 -4.31 -17.83 -0.57
C GLY A 215 -3.53 -16.52 -0.66
N SER A 216 -2.63 -16.46 -1.64
CA SER A 216 -1.69 -15.34 -1.80
C SER A 216 -2.25 -14.27 -2.72
N SER A 217 -1.92 -13.01 -2.44
CA SER A 217 -2.16 -11.89 -3.37
C SER A 217 -1.26 -11.92 -4.60
N PHE A 218 -0.35 -12.89 -4.70
CA PHE A 218 0.55 -13.04 -5.85
C PHE A 218 -0.27 -13.31 -7.13
N GLY A 219 -0.19 -12.39 -8.08
CA GLY A 219 -0.98 -12.42 -9.32
C GLY A 219 -2.33 -11.70 -9.25
N TYR A 220 -2.71 -11.14 -8.09
CA TYR A 220 -3.91 -10.31 -7.98
C TYR A 220 -3.80 -9.11 -8.92
N LYS A 221 -4.80 -8.97 -9.80
CA LYS A 221 -4.96 -7.80 -10.67
C LYS A 221 -6.10 -6.95 -10.10
N HIS A 222 -5.82 -5.67 -9.89
CA HIS A 222 -6.85 -4.72 -9.47
C HIS A 222 -8.05 -4.77 -10.41
N THR A 223 -9.26 -4.67 -9.84
CA THR A 223 -10.48 -4.52 -10.64
C THR A 223 -10.47 -3.17 -11.35
N GLU A 224 -11.27 -2.99 -12.40
CA GLU A 224 -11.38 -1.70 -13.09
C GLU A 224 -11.86 -0.60 -12.13
N VAL A 225 -12.78 -0.95 -11.23
CA VAL A 225 -13.27 -0.05 -10.18
C VAL A 225 -12.15 0.37 -9.23
N ASP A 226 -11.28 -0.56 -8.82
CA ASP A 226 -10.14 -0.23 -7.96
C ASP A 226 -9.11 0.64 -8.68
N ARG A 227 -8.83 0.36 -9.96
CA ARG A 227 -7.96 1.19 -10.79
C ARG A 227 -8.47 2.62 -10.90
N ILE A 228 -9.77 2.79 -11.13
CA ILE A 228 -10.41 4.11 -11.20
C ILE A 228 -10.27 4.84 -9.85
N LYS A 229 -10.62 4.19 -8.74
CA LYS A 229 -10.46 4.78 -7.39
C LYS A 229 -9.02 5.21 -7.10
N MET A 230 -8.05 4.38 -7.47
CA MET A 230 -6.63 4.73 -7.33
C MET A 230 -6.31 5.95 -8.18
N LYS A 231 -6.72 5.97 -9.45
CA LYS A 231 -6.49 7.08 -10.38
C LYS A 231 -7.06 8.40 -9.86
N ASP A 232 -8.29 8.38 -9.35
CA ASP A 232 -8.99 9.59 -8.89
C ASP A 232 -8.30 10.23 -7.67
N VAL A 233 -7.78 9.40 -6.74
CA VAL A 233 -7.00 9.91 -5.60
C VAL A 233 -5.70 10.58 -6.07
N TYR A 234 -5.04 10.00 -7.08
CA TYR A 234 -3.79 10.52 -7.61
C TYR A 234 -3.98 11.75 -8.51
N SER A 235 -5.08 11.86 -9.27
CA SER A 235 -5.36 13.03 -10.10
C SER A 235 -5.51 14.28 -9.24
N ASP A 236 -6.29 14.20 -8.17
CA ASP A 236 -6.59 15.35 -7.32
C ASP A 236 -5.36 15.84 -6.54
N ALA A 237 -4.49 14.93 -6.11
CA ALA A 237 -3.23 15.30 -5.47
C ALA A 237 -2.27 15.96 -6.47
N ARG A 238 -2.15 15.39 -7.67
CA ARG A 238 -1.24 15.89 -8.70
C ARG A 238 -1.71 17.23 -9.27
N GLU A 239 -3.01 17.42 -9.42
CA GLU A 239 -3.59 18.69 -9.84
C GLU A 239 -3.38 19.77 -8.79
N ARG A 240 -3.61 19.49 -7.51
CA ARG A 240 -3.33 20.44 -6.41
C ARG A 240 -1.86 20.84 -6.34
N ILE A 241 -0.94 19.87 -6.46
CA ILE A 241 0.50 20.16 -6.49
C ILE A 241 0.85 20.96 -7.76
N GLY A 242 0.26 20.61 -8.90
CA GLY A 242 0.42 21.32 -10.16
C GLY A 242 -0.04 22.77 -10.05
N SER A 243 -1.25 23.02 -9.54
CA SER A 243 -1.81 24.36 -9.39
C SER A 243 -0.99 25.25 -8.48
N LEU A 244 -0.41 24.70 -7.40
CA LEU A 244 0.49 25.43 -6.50
C LEU A 244 1.78 25.90 -7.18
N ASN A 245 2.19 25.26 -8.27
CA ASN A 245 3.43 25.55 -9.00
C ASN A 245 3.19 26.30 -10.32
N ARG A 246 1.95 26.33 -10.85
CA ARG A 246 1.61 27.08 -12.07
C ARG A 246 1.86 28.57 -11.86
N GLY A 247 2.52 29.21 -12.84
CA GLY A 247 2.79 30.66 -12.84
C GLY A 247 3.90 31.12 -11.91
N LYS A 248 4.54 30.22 -11.16
CA LYS A 248 5.72 30.58 -10.35
C LYS A 248 6.98 30.53 -11.20
N ASN A 249 7.73 31.63 -11.19
CA ASN A 249 9.08 31.67 -11.74
C ASN A 249 10.09 31.25 -10.68
N LEU A 250 11.13 30.52 -11.10
CA LEU A 250 12.24 30.17 -10.22
C LEU A 250 13.09 31.41 -9.92
N SER A 251 13.71 31.45 -8.75
CA SER A 251 14.66 32.52 -8.42
C SER A 251 15.90 32.43 -9.30
N PRO A 252 16.59 33.56 -9.59
CA PRO A 252 17.83 33.57 -10.37
C PRO A 252 18.89 32.62 -9.81
N GLU A 253 19.04 32.57 -8.48
CA GLU A 253 19.97 31.66 -7.80
C GLU A 253 19.63 30.18 -8.07
N THR A 254 18.34 29.82 -8.08
CA THR A 254 17.91 28.45 -8.37
C THR A 254 18.16 28.08 -9.82
N ILE A 255 17.95 29.03 -10.73
CA ILE A 255 18.23 28.85 -12.16
C ILE A 255 19.72 28.57 -12.38
N GLU A 256 20.61 29.31 -11.73
CA GLU A 256 22.06 29.10 -11.87
C GLU A 256 22.49 27.74 -11.30
N LYS A 257 21.98 27.35 -10.12
CA LYS A 257 22.24 26.01 -9.56
C LYS A 257 21.76 24.88 -10.47
N LEU A 258 20.63 25.05 -11.14
CA LEU A 258 20.14 24.08 -12.13
C LEU A 258 21.03 24.02 -13.37
N ARG A 259 21.53 25.18 -13.82
CA ARG A 259 22.46 25.29 -14.95
C ARG A 259 23.79 24.60 -14.65
N GLU A 260 24.41 24.87 -13.50
CA GLU A 260 25.65 24.22 -13.06
C GLU A 260 25.49 22.68 -13.03
N LYS A 261 24.39 22.18 -12.45
CA LYS A 261 24.11 20.74 -12.42
C LYS A 261 23.88 20.15 -13.80
N ALA A 262 23.27 20.89 -14.72
CA ALA A 262 23.04 20.44 -16.09
C ALA A 262 24.36 20.35 -16.87
N LEU A 263 25.25 21.32 -16.70
CA LEU A 263 26.59 21.33 -17.32
C LEU A 263 27.48 20.20 -16.78
N ASN A 264 27.37 19.89 -15.49
CA ASN A 264 28.13 18.81 -14.85
C ASN A 264 27.52 17.41 -15.07
N ARG A 265 26.44 17.29 -15.85
CA ARG A 265 25.83 15.98 -16.12
C ARG A 265 26.75 15.17 -17.04
N PRO A 266 27.17 13.94 -16.65
CA PRO A 266 28.01 13.13 -17.50
C PRO A 266 27.29 12.78 -18.81
N PRO A 267 28.03 12.57 -19.91
CA PRO A 267 27.44 12.11 -21.15
C PRO A 267 26.74 10.76 -20.93
N MET A 268 25.64 10.56 -21.65
CA MET A 268 24.91 9.30 -21.63
C MET A 268 25.84 8.13 -22.02
N SER A 269 25.72 6.98 -21.34
CA SER A 269 26.50 5.79 -21.69
C SER A 269 26.14 5.27 -23.08
N ASP A 270 27.09 4.65 -23.77
CA ASP A 270 26.89 4.20 -25.15
C ASP A 270 25.82 3.11 -25.25
N GLU A 271 25.71 2.22 -24.26
CA GLU A 271 24.60 1.25 -24.16
C GLU A 271 23.22 1.93 -24.13
N THR A 272 23.09 3.02 -23.36
CA THR A 272 21.84 3.76 -23.26
C THR A 272 21.55 4.51 -24.54
N LYS A 273 22.58 5.12 -25.16
CA LYS A 273 22.44 5.75 -26.49
C LYS A 273 21.94 4.75 -27.52
N GLN A 274 22.50 3.54 -27.56
CA GLN A 274 22.08 2.49 -28.50
C GLN A 274 20.60 2.10 -28.31
N LYS A 275 20.16 1.94 -27.05
CA LYS A 275 18.74 1.67 -26.72
C LYS A 275 17.82 2.82 -27.19
N CYS A 276 18.24 4.07 -27.01
CA CYS A 276 17.49 5.23 -27.50
C CYS A 276 17.43 5.27 -29.04
N ILE A 277 18.52 4.95 -29.73
CA ILE A 277 18.60 4.90 -31.20
C ILE A 277 17.73 3.76 -31.76
N GLY A 278 17.64 2.62 -31.08
CA GLY A 278 16.81 1.49 -31.51
C GLY A 278 15.31 1.81 -31.66
N HIS A 279 14.82 2.87 -31.02
CA HIS A 279 13.44 3.36 -31.16
C HIS A 279 13.29 4.53 -32.14
N THR A 280 14.36 4.93 -32.83
CA THR A 280 14.33 5.99 -33.84
C THR A 280 14.02 5.46 -35.23
N ARG A 281 13.51 6.32 -36.12
CA ARG A 281 13.15 5.96 -37.50
C ARG A 281 14.40 6.04 -38.39
N PRO A 282 14.92 4.90 -38.90
CA PRO A 282 16.10 4.89 -39.74
C PRO A 282 15.77 5.40 -41.15
N ILE A 283 16.73 6.08 -41.77
CA ILE A 283 16.54 6.84 -43.01
C ILE A 283 17.55 6.39 -44.06
N VAL A 284 17.11 6.37 -45.31
CA VAL A 284 17.98 6.21 -46.48
C VAL A 284 18.05 7.52 -47.27
N LEU A 285 19.27 7.89 -47.64
CA LEU A 285 19.53 8.95 -48.61
C LEU A 285 19.80 8.33 -49.97
N TYR A 286 19.18 8.89 -51.01
CA TYR A 286 19.37 8.54 -52.40
C TYR A 286 19.92 9.72 -53.17
N ASN A 287 20.77 9.46 -54.16
CA ASN A 287 21.13 10.46 -55.18
C ASN A 287 19.93 10.68 -56.13
N LEU A 288 19.95 11.77 -56.90
CA LEU A 288 18.90 12.04 -57.89
C LEU A 288 18.73 10.91 -58.92
N ASN A 289 19.83 10.20 -59.21
CA ASN A 289 19.89 9.07 -60.14
C ASN A 289 19.29 7.77 -59.56
N GLY A 290 18.75 7.81 -58.33
CA GLY A 290 18.14 6.65 -57.66
C GLY A 290 19.14 5.71 -56.97
N THR A 291 20.44 5.97 -57.05
CA THR A 291 21.46 5.19 -56.34
C THR A 291 21.47 5.52 -54.84
N VAL A 292 21.68 4.52 -53.99
CA VAL A 292 21.74 4.69 -52.53
C VAL A 292 23.02 5.47 -52.18
N TYR A 293 22.84 6.63 -51.56
CA TYR A 293 23.95 7.43 -51.03
C TYR A 293 24.39 6.92 -49.65
N GLY A 294 23.45 6.55 -48.78
CA GLY A 294 23.76 5.99 -47.47
C GLY A 294 22.52 5.64 -46.63
N LYS A 295 22.70 4.73 -45.68
CA LYS A 295 21.68 4.35 -44.69
C LYS A 295 22.13 4.82 -43.30
N TYR A 296 21.22 5.45 -42.57
CA TYR A 296 21.52 6.06 -41.27
C TYR A 296 20.48 5.64 -40.24
N PHE A 297 20.93 5.43 -39.00
CA PHE A 297 20.02 5.05 -37.92
C PHE A 297 19.25 6.26 -37.38
N THR A 298 19.81 7.48 -37.52
CA THR A 298 19.16 8.72 -37.08
C THR A 298 19.15 9.80 -38.15
N ILE A 299 18.15 10.69 -38.09
CA ILE A 299 18.06 11.89 -38.93
C ILE A 299 19.30 12.77 -38.75
N LEU A 300 19.85 12.83 -37.54
CA LEU A 300 20.98 13.67 -37.21
C LEU A 300 22.27 13.19 -37.89
N GLU A 301 22.50 11.89 -37.95
CA GLU A 301 23.63 11.30 -38.69
C GLU A 301 23.51 11.56 -40.20
N ALA A 302 22.32 11.36 -40.76
CA ALA A 302 22.05 11.68 -42.17
C ALA A 302 22.25 13.17 -42.46
N ALA A 303 21.88 14.05 -41.52
CA ALA A 303 22.05 15.49 -41.68
C ALA A 303 23.53 15.90 -41.65
N LYS A 304 24.33 15.28 -40.78
CA LYS A 304 25.77 15.50 -40.70
C LYS A 304 26.49 15.04 -41.97
N SER A 305 26.10 13.92 -42.57
CA SER A 305 26.78 13.39 -43.77
C SER A 305 26.64 14.31 -45.00
N ILE A 306 25.49 14.97 -45.17
CA ILE A 306 25.24 15.91 -46.28
C ILE A 306 25.45 17.38 -45.89
N ASN A 307 26.05 17.62 -44.72
CA ASN A 307 26.29 18.94 -44.11
C ASN A 307 25.06 19.85 -44.18
N CYS A 308 23.97 19.41 -43.53
CA CYS A 308 22.73 20.17 -43.39
C CYS A 308 22.17 20.09 -41.96
N GLY A 309 21.19 20.94 -41.65
CA GLY A 309 20.48 20.86 -40.37
C GLY A 309 19.45 19.72 -40.33
N GLU A 310 19.29 19.08 -39.17
CA GLU A 310 18.30 18.02 -38.92
C GLU A 310 16.87 18.42 -39.36
N LYS A 311 16.48 19.68 -39.07
CA LYS A 311 15.17 20.23 -39.45
C LYS A 311 14.94 20.20 -40.97
N THR A 312 15.99 20.31 -41.78
CA THR A 312 15.90 20.28 -43.25
C THR A 312 15.45 18.92 -43.74
N ILE A 313 16.04 17.84 -43.20
CA ILE A 313 15.63 16.47 -43.52
C ILE A 313 14.20 16.20 -43.03
N ARG A 314 13.87 16.61 -41.79
CA ARG A 314 12.50 16.46 -41.27
C ARG A 314 11.46 17.18 -42.12
N ARG A 315 11.77 18.36 -42.64
CA ARG A 315 10.87 19.10 -43.55
C ARG A 315 10.76 18.39 -44.89
N ALA A 316 11.86 17.90 -45.46
CA ALA A 316 11.84 17.18 -46.73
C ALA A 316 10.99 15.90 -46.65
N LEU A 317 11.06 15.13 -45.57
CA LEU A 317 10.23 13.95 -45.35
C LEU A 317 8.71 14.24 -45.36
N LYS A 318 8.29 15.48 -45.04
CA LYS A 318 6.87 15.88 -45.11
C LYS A 318 6.43 16.31 -46.51
N THR A 319 7.36 16.52 -47.43
CA THR A 319 7.06 16.94 -48.81
C THR A 319 7.01 15.73 -49.72
N GLU A 320 6.13 15.76 -50.73
CA GLU A 320 6.00 14.67 -51.71
C GLU A 320 7.30 14.42 -52.49
N LYS A 321 8.04 15.50 -52.80
CA LYS A 321 9.30 15.41 -53.56
C LYS A 321 10.45 14.82 -52.75
N ARG A 322 10.35 14.81 -51.41
CA ARG A 322 11.34 14.30 -50.45
C ARG A 322 12.78 14.76 -50.70
N LEU A 323 12.93 15.97 -51.23
CA LEU A 323 14.18 16.48 -51.77
C LEU A 323 14.92 17.31 -50.72
N VAL A 324 16.22 17.03 -50.52
CA VAL A 324 17.12 17.80 -49.67
C VAL A 324 18.22 18.41 -50.52
N LYS A 325 18.44 19.72 -50.33
CA LYS A 325 19.46 20.53 -51.03
C LYS A 325 19.45 20.40 -52.56
N ARG A 326 18.32 19.97 -53.14
CA ARG A 326 18.17 19.70 -54.59
C ARG A 326 19.14 18.65 -55.15
N GLN A 327 19.77 17.85 -54.29
CA GLN A 327 20.82 16.89 -54.65
C GLN A 327 20.51 15.48 -54.15
N TRP A 328 19.73 15.34 -53.07
CA TRP A 328 19.40 14.06 -52.47
C TRP A 328 17.91 13.88 -52.26
N LYS A 329 17.43 12.65 -52.35
CA LYS A 329 16.09 12.25 -51.91
C LYS A 329 16.20 11.47 -50.59
N VAL A 330 15.25 11.71 -49.69
CA VAL A 330 15.23 11.09 -48.35
C VAL A 330 14.04 10.15 -48.24
N GLU A 331 14.24 8.95 -47.71
CA GLU A 331 13.14 8.03 -47.41
C GLU A 331 13.28 7.44 -46.01
N ASP A 332 12.15 7.29 -45.33
CA ASP A 332 12.05 6.60 -44.04
C ASP A 332 11.87 5.11 -44.30
N LEU A 333 12.61 4.26 -43.60
CA LEU A 333 12.52 2.80 -43.74
C LEU A 333 11.31 2.20 -43.01
N VAL A 334 10.70 2.96 -42.11
CA VAL A 334 9.49 2.54 -41.40
C VAL A 334 8.31 3.29 -42.02
N LYS A 335 7.61 2.64 -42.95
CA LYS A 335 6.30 3.11 -43.43
C LYS A 335 5.24 2.89 -42.37
#